data_AF-A0A1F7SPQ5-F1
#
_entry.id   AF-A0A1F7SPQ5-F1
#
_cell.length_a   1.000
_cell.length_b   1.000
_cell.length_c   1.000
_cell.angle_alpha   90.00
_cell.angle_beta   90.00
_cell.angle_gamma   90.00
#
_symmetry.space_group_name_H-M   'P 1'
#
loop_
_entity.id
_entity.type
_entity.pdbx_description
1 polymer ?
#
loop_
_entity_poly.entity_id
_entity_poly.type
_entity_poly.pdbx_seq_one_letter_code
_entity_poly.pdbx_strand_id
1 'polypeptide(L)' 'MSDEPELIAKAEKLRDKITKLSVNGKIGCAQAFKIAQEEGLSIKKVGYILNIINIKIGSCQLGCFE' A
#
# COMPACT_ATOMS: atom_id res chain seq x y z
N MET A 1 -2.37 10.99 19.52
CA MET A 1 -1.38 9.92 19.28
C MET A 1 -2.11 8.60 19.36
N SER A 2 -2.72 8.12 18.27
CA SER A 2 -3.57 6.90 18.35
C SER A 2 -3.61 6.02 17.09
N ASP A 3 -3.09 6.43 15.94
CA ASP A 3 -3.23 5.66 14.69
C ASP A 3 -2.08 4.70 14.35
N GLU A 4 -0.96 4.72 15.08
CA GLU A 4 0.22 3.90 14.77
C GLU A 4 0.00 2.37 14.82
N PRO A 5 -0.71 1.78 15.82
CA PRO A 5 -0.90 0.33 15.86
C PRO A 5 -1.83 -0.19 14.75
N GLU A 6 -2.77 0.63 14.28
CA GLU A 6 -3.77 0.24 13.30
C GLU A 6 -3.14 0.01 11.91
N LEU A 7 -2.10 0.79 11.58
CA LEU A 7 -1.35 0.65 10.33
C LEU A 7 -0.54 -0.64 10.27
N ILE A 8 0.06 -1.05 11.40
CA ILE A 8 0.85 -2.29 11.48
C ILE A 8 -0.08 -3.50 11.30
N ALA A 9 -1.23 -3.50 11.99
CA ALA A 9 -2.22 -4.57 11.85
C ALA A 9 -2.77 -4.68 10.41
N LYS A 10 -3.04 -3.54 9.75
CA LYS A 10 -3.44 -3.52 8.33
C LYS A 10 -2.30 -3.96 7.41
N ALA A 11 -1.04 -3.61 7.71
CA ALA A 11 0.12 -4.03 6.91
C ALA A 11 0.27 -5.54 6.85
N GLU A 12 0.11 -6.23 7.98
CA GLU A 12 0.16 -7.70 8.02
C GLU A 12 -1.01 -8.35 7.28
N LYS A 13 -2.22 -7.78 7.38
CA LYS A 13 -3.37 -8.23 6.58
C LYS A 13 -3.15 -8.04 5.08
N LEU A 14 -2.64 -6.86 4.72
CA LEU A 14 -2.42 -6.48 3.34
C LEU A 14 -1.20 -7.17 2.75
N ARG A 15 -0.20 -7.59 3.54
CA ARG A 15 0.97 -8.34 3.09
C ARG A 15 0.61 -9.51 2.19
N ASP A 16 -0.36 -10.34 2.57
CA ASP A 16 -0.73 -11.53 1.79
C ASP A 16 -1.42 -11.12 0.47
N LYS A 17 -2.35 -10.15 0.56
CA LYS A 17 -3.07 -9.58 -0.60
C LYS A 17 -2.08 -8.92 -1.56
N ILE A 18 -1.20 -8.06 -1.04
CA ILE A 18 -0.16 -7.33 -1.76
C ILE A 18 0.83 -8.31 -2.37
N THR A 19 1.28 -9.36 -1.67
CA THR A 19 2.21 -10.35 -2.25
C THR A 19 1.59 -11.05 -3.46
N LYS A 20 0.30 -11.41 -3.39
CA LYS A 20 -0.45 -12.00 -4.51
C LYS A 20 -0.66 -11.02 -5.68
N LEU A 21 -0.85 -9.74 -5.38
CA LEU A 21 -1.06 -8.68 -6.37
C LEU A 21 0.26 -8.10 -6.90
N SER A 22 1.35 -8.26 -6.15
CA SER A 22 2.69 -7.79 -6.49
C SER A 22 3.30 -8.75 -7.49
N VAL A 23 3.75 -8.21 -8.60
CA VAL A 23 4.49 -8.97 -9.59
C VAL A 23 5.95 -8.61 -9.39
N ASN A 24 6.78 -9.61 -9.04
CA ASN A 24 8.23 -9.43 -8.86
C ASN A 24 8.59 -8.53 -7.66
N GLY A 25 7.82 -8.60 -6.56
CA GLY A 25 8.05 -7.81 -5.34
C GLY A 25 7.70 -6.33 -5.46
N LYS A 26 6.94 -5.96 -6.50
CA LYS A 26 6.52 -4.58 -6.78
C LYS A 26 5.02 -4.50 -7.00
N ILE A 27 4.42 -3.40 -6.54
CA ILE A 27 2.99 -3.14 -6.75
C ILE A 27 2.79 -1.93 -7.66
N GLY A 28 1.69 -1.91 -8.41
CA GLY A 28 1.30 -0.72 -9.17
C GLY A 28 0.68 0.35 -8.29
N CYS A 29 0.83 1.63 -8.64
CA CYS A 29 0.16 2.74 -7.93
C CYS A 29 -1.35 2.53 -7.85
N ALA A 30 -1.98 2.04 -8.92
CA ALA A 30 -3.42 1.76 -8.95
C ALA A 30 -3.85 0.71 -7.91
N GLN A 31 -3.02 -0.30 -7.66
CA GLN A 31 -3.26 -1.31 -6.62
C GLN A 31 -3.17 -0.69 -5.21
N ALA A 32 -2.14 0.12 -4.98
CA ALA A 32 -1.97 0.85 -3.73
C ALA A 32 -3.18 1.77 -3.45
N PHE A 33 -3.64 2.47 -4.48
CA PHE A 33 -4.79 3.37 -4.40
C PHE A 33 -6.10 2.62 -4.12
N LYS A 34 -6.33 1.49 -4.79
CA LYS A 34 -7.49 0.62 -4.54
C LYS A 34 -7.54 0.16 -3.09
N ILE A 35 -6.41 -0.33 -2.58
CA ILE A 35 -6.28 -0.77 -1.18
C ILE A 35 -6.54 0.39 -0.23
N ALA A 36 -5.97 1.56 -0.52
CA ALA A 36 -6.21 2.77 0.25
C ALA A 36 -7.71 3.10 0.33
N GLN A 37 -8.41 3.07 -0.80
CA GLN A 37 -9.83 3.39 -0.87
C GLN A 37 -10.71 2.32 -0.21
N GLU A 38 -10.44 1.03 -0.43
CA GLU A 38 -11.15 -0.10 0.21
C GLU A 38 -11.05 -0.02 1.74
N GLU A 39 -9.87 0.31 2.26
CA GLU A 39 -9.60 0.34 3.70
C GLU A 39 -9.82 1.71 4.35
N GLY A 40 -10.28 2.70 3.59
CA GLY A 40 -10.48 4.09 4.06
C GLY A 40 -9.18 4.77 4.50
N LEU A 41 -8.03 4.33 3.99
CA LEU A 41 -6.71 4.87 4.29
C LEU A 41 -6.31 5.91 3.24
N SER A 42 -5.52 6.90 3.66
CA SER A 42 -4.85 7.81 2.72
C SER A 42 -3.68 7.11 2.02
N ILE A 43 -3.32 7.56 0.83
CA ILE A 43 -2.13 7.08 0.10
C ILE A 43 -0.86 7.17 0.95
N LYS A 44 -0.74 8.21 1.79
CA LYS A 44 0.36 8.34 2.76
C LYS A 44 0.43 7.14 3.72
N LYS A 45 -0.71 6.72 4.28
CA LYS A 45 -0.82 5.56 5.19
C LYS A 45 -0.45 4.26 4.45
N VAL A 46 -0.94 4.08 3.22
CA VAL A 46 -0.59 2.91 2.38
C VAL A 46 0.89 2.90 1.98
N GLY A 47 1.48 4.05 1.66
CA GLY A 47 2.91 4.18 1.41
C GLY A 47 3.74 3.77 2.64
N TYR A 48 3.28 4.13 3.84
CA TYR A 48 3.90 3.71 5.09
C TYR A 48 3.81 2.19 5.28
N ILE A 49 2.63 1.60 5.04
CA ILE A 49 2.41 0.15 5.06
C ILE A 49 3.34 -0.58 4.10
N LEU A 50 3.43 -0.10 2.86
CA LEU A 50 4.31 -0.66 1.82
C LEU A 50 5.79 -0.60 2.25
N ASN A 51 6.19 0.50 2.90
CA ASN A 51 7.53 0.63 3.45
C ASN A 51 7.81 -0.38 4.58
N ILE A 52 6.84 -0.58 5.49
CA ILE A 52 6.93 -1.57 6.59
C ILE A 52 7.15 -2.98 6.03
N ILE A 53 6.37 -3.38 5.01
CA ILE A 53 6.48 -4.71 4.39
C ILE A 53 7.58 -4.80 3.31
N ASN A 54 8.39 -3.75 3.16
CA ASN A 54 9.49 -3.64 2.21
C ASN A 54 9.09 -3.82 0.72
N ILE A 55 7.84 -3.50 0.38
CA ILE A 55 7.35 -3.58 -1.00
C ILE A 55 7.41 -2.21 -1.66
N LYS A 56 8.04 -2.17 -2.84
CA LYS A 56 8.16 -0.92 -3.61
C LYS A 56 7.01 -0.77 -4.59
N ILE A 57 6.57 0.47 -4.77
CA ILE A 57 5.68 0.81 -5.87
C ILE A 57 6.53 0.88 -7.14
N GLY A 58 6.40 -0.14 -8.00
CA GLY A 58 7.24 -0.30 -9.18
C GLY A 58 6.64 0.26 -10.45
N SER A 59 5.31 0.28 -10.53
CA SER A 59 4.58 0.69 -11.72
C SER A 59 3.65 1.84 -11.35
N CYS A 60 4.25 3.02 -11.09
CA CYS A 60 3.50 4.27 -11.17
C CYS A 60 3.26 4.56 -12.66
N GLN A 61 2.29 3.89 -13.26
CA GLN A 61 1.86 4.14 -14.64
C GLN A 61 1.11 5.48 -14.81
N LEU A 62 1.25 6.40 -13.85
CA LEU A 62 0.40 7.56 -13.72
C LEU A 62 1.27 8.79 -13.43
N GLY A 63 1.48 9.59 -14.47
CA GLY A 63 1.60 11.04 -14.34
C GLY A 63 0.31 11.63 -13.76
N CYS A 64 0.02 11.30 -12.51
CA CYS A 64 -1.16 11.74 -11.76
C CYS A 64 -0.70 12.39 -10.45
N PHE A 65 0.20 13.36 -10.62
CA PHE A 65 0.38 14.46 -9.68
C PHE A 65 -0.20 15.70 -10.40
N GLU A 66 -1.51 15.86 -10.31
CA GLU A 66 -2.17 17.17 -10.23
C GLU A 66 -2.98 17.18 -8.93
#